data_AF-A0A7C1PQH5-F1
#
_entry.id   AF-A0A7C1PQH5-F1
#
_cell.length_a   1.000
_cell.length_b   1.000
_cell.length_c   1.000
_cell.angle_alpha   90.00
_cell.angle_beta   90.00
_cell.angle_gamma   90.00
#
_symmetry.space_group_name_H-M   'P 1'
#
loop_
_entity.id
_entity.type
_entity.pdbx_description
1 polymer ?
#
loop_
_entity_poly.entity_id
_entity_poly.type
_entity_poly.pdbx_seq_one_letter_code
_entity_poly.pdbx_strand_id
1 'polypeptide(L)'
;MAVEEYPFQHHRSDFLIPPGTQVVLKVSKALADGTVRPPGSVAVIVDIPKDNRHAYTIRFADGPTVSAFFQELAIRRKEVEDQLARPNANLRPWIIYCCQVGSHAYGLATEDSDTDLRGIYLPPARWHWSLWKLPEQLEYACETQDEVYWELEKFLKLALKANPNVLETLWTPRVLYADPVAQRLREIREAFLSRHLYRTYSGYVLSQFRLMAKAYARTGTWKSKHAMHLIRLLYSGIDALRSGQIRVDVSEHREELLAIKAGLLTWEEVHQKALALNQQFQEAYQQTRLPEQPDYRQVDQFLIWARRRMVDA
;
A
#
# COMPACT_ATOMS: atom_id res chain seq x y z
N MET A 1 -8.41 -7.69 -12.39
CA MET A 1 -7.71 -7.89 -13.67
C MET A 1 -6.23 -7.67 -13.46
N ALA A 2 -5.44 -8.71 -13.71
CA ALA A 2 -4.00 -8.64 -13.73
C ALA A 2 -3.57 -7.56 -14.73
N VAL A 3 -2.65 -6.69 -14.32
CA VAL A 3 -1.85 -5.93 -15.29
C VAL A 3 -0.99 -7.00 -15.96
N GLU A 4 -1.40 -7.45 -17.14
CA GLU A 4 -0.50 -8.19 -18.02
C GLU A 4 0.68 -7.28 -18.31
N GLU A 5 1.79 -7.50 -17.62
CA GLU A 5 3.10 -7.14 -18.13
C GLU A 5 3.31 -7.93 -19.41
N TYR A 6 2.87 -7.38 -20.54
CA TYR A 6 3.40 -7.81 -21.83
C TYR A 6 4.88 -7.44 -21.84
N PRO A 7 5.81 -8.41 -21.84
CA PRO A 7 7.20 -8.11 -21.94
C PRO A 7 7.46 -7.75 -23.41
N PHE A 8 7.44 -6.45 -23.72
CA PHE A 8 8.05 -5.89 -24.94
C PHE A 8 9.60 -6.01 -24.89
N GLN A 9 10.12 -7.14 -24.41
CA GLN A 9 11.55 -7.40 -24.24
C GLN A 9 12.25 -7.88 -25.53
N HIS A 10 11.53 -8.07 -26.64
CA HIS A 10 12.12 -8.70 -27.83
C HIS A 10 12.31 -7.80 -29.07
N HIS A 11 12.05 -6.48 -29.01
CA HIS A 11 12.22 -5.56 -30.18
C HIS A 11 13.03 -4.27 -29.89
N ARG A 12 14.00 -4.30 -28.97
CA ARG A 12 14.60 -3.06 -28.39
C ARG A 12 16.05 -2.70 -28.78
N SER A 13 16.52 -3.02 -29.98
CA SER A 13 17.81 -2.43 -30.43
C SER A 13 17.65 -1.07 -31.12
N ASP A 14 16.53 -0.81 -31.81
CA ASP A 14 16.49 0.27 -32.82
C ASP A 14 15.54 1.44 -32.47
N PHE A 15 14.75 1.35 -31.41
CA PHE A 15 13.84 2.43 -31.00
C PHE A 15 14.53 3.45 -30.10
N LEU A 16 14.66 4.68 -30.59
CA LEU A 16 15.11 5.84 -29.81
C LEU A 16 13.96 6.48 -29.03
N ILE A 17 14.23 6.99 -27.82
CA ILE A 17 13.25 7.78 -27.06
C ILE A 17 13.17 9.18 -27.69
N PRO A 18 12.01 9.63 -28.18
CA PRO A 18 11.94 10.90 -28.91
C PRO A 18 12.16 12.12 -27.99
N PRO A 19 12.65 13.26 -28.54
CA PRO A 19 12.69 14.53 -27.82
C PRO A 19 11.32 14.91 -27.26
N GLY A 20 11.31 15.59 -26.12
CA GLY A 20 10.09 15.95 -25.38
C GLY A 20 9.56 14.84 -24.47
N THR A 21 10.05 13.60 -24.59
CA THR A 21 9.61 12.51 -23.71
C THR A 21 10.11 12.70 -22.29
N GLN A 22 9.22 12.67 -21.31
CA GLN A 22 9.61 12.61 -19.90
C GLN A 22 10.24 11.26 -19.57
N VAL A 23 11.36 11.28 -18.87
CA VAL A 23 12.11 10.10 -18.43
C VAL A 23 12.49 10.22 -16.96
N VAL A 24 12.67 9.08 -16.31
CA VAL A 24 13.15 8.94 -14.93
C VAL A 24 14.54 8.32 -14.95
N LEU A 25 15.48 8.92 -14.21
CA LEU A 25 16.81 8.36 -14.01
C LEU A 25 16.76 7.08 -13.16
N LYS A 26 17.46 6.03 -13.59
CA LYS A 26 17.70 4.81 -12.79
C LYS A 26 18.98 4.86 -11.97
N VAL A 27 19.87 5.81 -12.27
CA VAL A 27 21.19 5.97 -11.63
C VAL A 27 21.42 7.44 -11.28
N SER A 28 22.34 7.70 -10.35
CA SER A 28 22.73 9.07 -10.02
C SER A 28 23.50 9.74 -11.17
N LYS A 29 23.29 11.03 -11.41
CA LYS A 29 24.03 11.82 -12.40
C LYS A 29 24.54 13.12 -11.79
N ALA A 30 25.84 13.36 -11.91
CA ALA A 30 26.45 14.63 -11.52
C ALA A 30 26.14 15.72 -12.56
N LEU A 31 25.84 16.92 -12.08
CA LEU A 31 25.65 18.13 -12.88
C LEU A 31 26.95 18.94 -12.93
N ALA A 32 27.02 19.87 -13.88
CA ALA A 32 28.20 20.73 -14.07
C ALA A 32 28.50 21.65 -12.88
N ASP A 33 27.50 21.95 -12.06
CA ASP A 33 27.62 22.75 -10.83
C ASP A 33 28.09 21.91 -9.61
N GLY A 34 28.39 20.62 -9.81
CA GLY A 34 28.83 19.69 -8.77
C GLY A 34 27.69 19.04 -7.98
N THR A 35 26.44 19.42 -8.22
CA THR A 35 25.28 18.77 -7.60
C THR A 35 24.99 17.40 -8.24
N VAL A 36 24.36 16.49 -7.50
CA VAL A 36 24.06 15.14 -8.00
C VAL A 36 22.55 14.91 -8.00
N ARG A 37 22.02 14.50 -9.15
CA ARG A 37 20.63 14.06 -9.30
C ARG A 37 20.52 12.59 -8.96
N PRO A 38 19.74 12.19 -7.94
CA PRO A 38 19.60 10.79 -7.55
C PRO A 38 18.71 10.01 -8.52
N PRO A 39 18.73 8.66 -8.46
CA PRO A 39 17.73 7.81 -9.13
C PRO A 39 16.31 8.26 -8.74
N GLY A 40 15.37 8.20 -9.68
CA GLY A 40 14.00 8.71 -9.50
C GLY A 40 13.79 10.14 -9.99
N SER A 41 14.87 10.90 -10.27
CA SER A 41 14.77 12.26 -10.81
C SER A 41 14.12 12.28 -12.19
N VAL A 42 13.20 13.21 -12.41
CA VAL A 42 12.48 13.40 -13.68
C VAL A 42 13.20 14.40 -14.57
N ALA A 43 13.39 14.05 -15.83
CA ALA A 43 13.96 14.91 -16.87
C ALA A 43 13.18 14.74 -18.18
N VAL A 44 13.46 15.60 -19.15
CA VAL A 44 12.90 15.54 -20.50
C VAL A 44 14.02 15.29 -21.48
N ILE A 45 13.85 14.37 -22.45
CA ILE A 45 14.80 14.22 -23.57
C ILE A 45 14.81 15.53 -24.36
N VAL A 46 15.98 16.16 -24.49
CA VAL A 46 16.14 17.35 -25.34
C VAL A 46 16.86 17.04 -26.64
N ASP A 47 17.76 16.04 -26.63
CA ASP A 47 18.47 15.59 -27.83
C ASP A 47 18.65 14.08 -27.84
N ILE A 48 18.60 13.48 -29.02
CA ILE A 48 18.64 12.04 -29.23
C ILE A 48 19.97 11.60 -29.84
N PRO A 49 20.51 10.45 -29.41
CA PRO A 49 21.67 9.86 -30.05
C PRO A 49 21.31 9.23 -31.40
N LYS A 50 22.33 8.85 -32.19
CA LYS A 50 22.15 8.08 -33.42
C LYS A 50 21.61 6.66 -33.19
N ASP A 51 21.94 6.07 -32.04
CA ASP A 51 21.52 4.73 -31.61
C ASP A 51 21.48 4.64 -30.06
N ASN A 52 20.93 3.56 -29.52
CA ASN A 52 20.81 3.36 -28.07
C ASN A 52 22.13 3.06 -27.33
N ARG A 53 23.26 2.96 -28.04
CA ARG A 53 24.60 2.78 -27.43
C ARG A 53 25.22 4.11 -27.03
N HIS A 54 24.73 5.22 -27.55
CA HIS A 54 25.19 6.55 -27.21
C HIS A 54 24.23 7.23 -26.22
N ALA A 55 24.73 8.29 -25.57
CA ALA A 55 23.97 8.99 -24.55
C ALA A 55 22.94 9.96 -25.16
N TYR A 56 21.76 10.00 -24.56
CA TYR A 56 20.76 11.05 -24.74
C TYR A 56 21.20 12.30 -23.97
N THR A 57 20.78 13.47 -24.45
CA THR A 57 20.84 14.69 -23.64
C THR A 57 19.48 14.87 -22.99
N ILE A 58 19.45 14.94 -21.66
CA ILE A 58 18.22 15.14 -20.88
C ILE A 58 18.30 16.46 -20.12
N ARG A 59 17.17 17.12 -19.91
CA ARG A 59 17.04 18.37 -19.15
C ARG A 59 16.13 18.21 -17.95
N PHE A 60 16.57 18.63 -16.77
CA PHE A 60 15.73 18.66 -15.57
C PHE A 60 14.80 19.87 -15.58
N ALA A 61 13.72 19.81 -14.78
CA ALA A 61 12.72 20.88 -14.70
C ALA A 61 13.31 22.23 -14.26
N ASP A 62 14.40 22.22 -13.49
CA ASP A 62 15.13 23.40 -13.02
C ASP A 62 16.21 23.92 -13.99
N GLY A 63 16.28 23.35 -15.21
CA GLY A 63 17.10 23.86 -16.30
C GLY A 63 18.39 23.11 -16.67
N PRO A 64 19.17 22.48 -15.77
CA PRO A 64 20.43 21.85 -16.14
C PRO A 64 20.23 20.61 -17.02
N THR A 65 21.20 20.37 -17.90
CA THR A 65 21.23 19.22 -18.81
C THR A 65 22.31 18.23 -18.41
N VAL A 66 22.09 16.95 -18.70
CA VAL A 66 23.07 15.88 -18.50
C VAL A 66 22.98 14.81 -19.58
N SER A 67 24.07 14.07 -19.79
CA SER A 67 24.09 12.92 -20.68
C SER A 67 23.72 11.62 -19.95
N ALA A 68 22.78 10.86 -20.51
CA ALA A 68 22.34 9.58 -19.95
C ALA A 68 22.10 8.53 -21.04
N PHE A 69 22.56 7.30 -20.82
CA PHE A 69 22.37 6.18 -21.75
C PHE A 69 20.96 5.59 -21.64
N PHE A 70 20.48 4.95 -22.70
CA PHE A 70 19.14 4.33 -22.75
C PHE A 70 18.84 3.43 -21.53
N GLN A 71 19.81 2.61 -21.11
CA GLN A 71 19.67 1.70 -19.97
C GLN A 71 19.47 2.42 -18.63
N GLU A 72 19.98 3.65 -18.51
CA GLU A 72 19.89 4.51 -17.33
C GLU A 72 18.54 5.26 -17.25
N LEU A 73 17.69 5.14 -18.28
CA LEU A 73 16.42 5.86 -18.40
C LEU A 73 15.22 4.91 -18.34
N ALA A 74 14.14 5.40 -17.75
CA ALA A 74 12.80 4.81 -17.83
C ALA A 74 11.81 5.85 -18.34
N ILE A 75 11.02 5.52 -19.37
CA ILE A 75 10.02 6.44 -19.91
C ILE A 75 8.93 6.69 -18.87
N ARG A 76 8.70 7.95 -18.54
CA ARG A 76 7.63 8.40 -17.64
C ARG A 76 6.35 8.56 -18.46
N ARG A 77 5.41 7.63 -18.30
CA ARG A 77 4.13 7.62 -19.03
C ARG A 77 3.03 8.51 -18.42
N LYS A 78 3.35 9.29 -17.38
CA LYS A 78 2.36 9.99 -16.53
C LYS A 78 2.14 11.49 -16.84
N GLU A 79 2.69 12.00 -17.93
CA GLU A 79 2.66 13.45 -18.22
C GLU A 79 1.24 14.05 -18.27
N VAL A 80 0.27 13.32 -18.84
CA VAL A 80 -1.13 13.74 -18.87
C VAL A 80 -1.82 13.53 -17.51
N GLU A 81 -1.53 12.44 -16.80
CA GLU A 81 -2.13 12.16 -15.48
C GLU A 81 -1.76 13.23 -14.45
N ASP A 82 -0.51 13.70 -14.46
CA ASP A 82 -0.03 14.76 -13.57
C ASP A 82 -0.74 16.10 -13.85
N GLN A 83 -0.97 16.43 -15.12
CA GLN A 83 -1.69 17.64 -15.53
C GLN A 83 -3.19 17.58 -15.19
N LEU A 84 -3.74 16.37 -15.12
CA LEU A 84 -5.13 16.12 -14.75
C LEU A 84 -5.32 15.96 -13.25
N ALA A 85 -4.31 16.16 -12.41
CA ALA A 85 -4.48 16.20 -10.96
C ALA A 85 -5.40 17.38 -10.58
N ARG A 86 -6.38 17.14 -9.70
CA ARG A 86 -7.21 18.23 -9.17
C ARG A 86 -6.36 19.19 -8.34
N PRO A 87 -6.31 20.50 -8.68
CA PRO A 87 -5.51 21.46 -7.93
C PRO A 87 -6.13 21.74 -6.55
N ASN A 88 -5.31 21.61 -5.50
CA ASN A 88 -5.48 22.12 -4.12
C ASN A 88 -6.91 22.24 -3.57
N ALA A 89 -7.75 21.22 -3.75
CA ALA A 89 -9.01 21.12 -3.04
C ALA A 89 -8.73 20.68 -1.60
N ASN A 90 -9.21 21.43 -0.60
CA ASN A 90 -9.22 20.92 0.77
C ASN A 90 -10.21 19.75 0.85
N LEU A 91 -9.70 18.53 0.98
CA LEU A 91 -10.49 17.30 0.97
C LEU A 91 -10.88 16.81 2.37
N ARG A 92 -10.37 17.42 3.45
CA ARG A 92 -10.69 17.05 4.83
C ARG A 92 -12.20 17.06 5.15
N PRO A 93 -13.01 18.02 4.66
CA PRO A 93 -14.46 18.01 4.91
C PRO A 93 -15.19 16.79 4.33
N TRP A 94 -14.57 16.05 3.42
CA TRP A 94 -15.13 14.86 2.78
C TRP A 94 -14.70 13.56 3.45
N ILE A 95 -13.99 13.61 4.58
CA ILE A 95 -13.70 12.43 5.39
C ILE A 95 -15.02 11.91 5.95
N ILE A 96 -15.38 10.68 5.57
CA ILE A 96 -16.61 10.01 6.00
C ILE A 96 -16.35 8.97 7.09
N TYR A 97 -15.09 8.55 7.25
CA TYR A 97 -14.68 7.54 8.21
C TYR A 97 -13.30 7.87 8.78
N CYS A 98 -13.15 7.79 10.11
CA CYS A 98 -11.88 7.90 10.81
C CYS A 98 -11.86 6.94 12.00
N CYS A 99 -10.80 6.16 12.11
CA CYS A 99 -10.58 5.21 13.19
C CYS A 99 -9.12 5.20 13.62
N GLN A 100 -8.88 4.82 14.86
CA GLN A 100 -7.53 4.56 15.36
C GLN A 100 -7.15 3.11 15.04
N VAL A 101 -5.96 2.93 14.50
CA VAL A 101 -5.31 1.63 14.32
C VAL A 101 -3.96 1.63 15.04
N GLY A 102 -3.10 0.64 14.77
CA GLY A 102 -1.76 0.59 15.35
C GLY A 102 -1.73 -0.06 16.73
N SER A 103 -0.65 0.17 17.48
CA SER A 103 -0.41 -0.51 18.77
C SER A 103 -1.56 -0.33 19.76
N HIS A 104 -2.24 0.82 19.73
CA HIS A 104 -3.43 1.11 20.53
C HIS A 104 -4.63 0.21 20.18
N ALA A 105 -4.90 -0.01 18.90
CA ALA A 105 -5.98 -0.89 18.47
C ALA A 105 -5.62 -2.37 18.63
N TYR A 106 -4.33 -2.73 18.53
CA TYR A 106 -3.86 -4.09 18.68
C TYR A 106 -3.76 -4.57 20.14
N GLY A 107 -3.97 -3.67 21.12
CA GLY A 107 -3.74 -3.98 22.52
C GLY A 107 -2.25 -4.14 22.87
N LEU A 108 -1.36 -3.50 22.10
CA LEU A 108 0.12 -3.56 22.21
C LEU A 108 0.77 -2.20 22.56
N ALA A 109 -0.04 -1.18 22.86
CA ALA A 109 0.46 0.16 23.15
C ALA A 109 1.35 0.20 24.41
N THR A 110 2.32 1.10 24.35
CA THR A 110 3.26 1.53 25.39
C THR A 110 3.21 3.06 25.47
N GLU A 111 3.82 3.68 26.49
CA GLU A 111 3.79 5.14 26.68
C GLU A 111 4.32 5.93 25.47
N ASP A 112 5.32 5.38 24.75
CA ASP A 112 5.90 5.99 23.55
C ASP A 112 5.18 5.63 22.23
N SER A 113 3.94 5.12 22.29
CA SER A 113 3.22 4.73 21.07
C SER A 113 2.69 5.93 20.28
N ASP A 114 2.96 5.93 18.98
CA ASP A 114 2.39 6.84 18.00
C ASP A 114 0.89 6.59 17.80
N THR A 115 0.16 7.64 17.39
CA THR A 115 -1.25 7.52 17.03
C THR A 115 -1.40 7.40 15.51
N ASP A 116 -1.78 6.21 15.07
CA ASP A 116 -2.11 5.95 13.66
C ASP A 116 -3.62 6.15 13.44
N LEU A 117 -4.00 7.17 12.68
CA LEU A 117 -5.36 7.38 12.22
C LEU A 117 -5.52 6.92 10.79
N ARG A 118 -6.59 6.16 10.54
CA ARG A 118 -6.92 5.67 9.21
C ARG A 118 -8.38 5.88 8.89
N GLY A 119 -8.67 6.10 7.63
CA GLY A 119 -10.03 6.43 7.26
C GLY A 119 -10.31 6.41 5.77
N ILE A 120 -11.49 6.94 5.45
CA ILE A 120 -12.02 7.00 4.10
C ILE A 120 -12.56 8.40 3.88
N TYR A 121 -12.31 8.93 2.69
CA TYR A 121 -12.93 10.15 2.24
C TYR A 121 -13.72 9.90 0.95
N LEU A 122 -14.86 10.60 0.82
CA LEU A 122 -15.78 10.48 -0.31
C LEU A 122 -16.23 11.89 -0.73
N PRO A 123 -15.64 12.46 -1.80
CA PRO A 123 -16.07 13.75 -2.34
C PRO A 123 -17.28 13.60 -3.28
N PRO A 124 -17.87 14.72 -3.77
CA PRO A 124 -19.05 14.69 -4.61
C PRO A 124 -18.90 13.83 -5.87
N ALA A 125 -19.96 13.12 -6.26
CA ALA A 125 -19.95 12.15 -7.36
C ALA A 125 -19.50 12.77 -8.68
N ARG A 126 -19.89 14.02 -8.95
CA ARG A 126 -19.46 14.79 -10.13
C ARG A 126 -17.94 14.90 -10.27
N TRP A 127 -17.18 14.81 -9.17
CA TRP A 127 -15.72 14.85 -9.20
C TRP A 127 -15.11 13.53 -9.67
N HIS A 128 -15.78 12.40 -9.43
CA HIS A 128 -15.35 11.08 -9.91
C HIS A 128 -15.58 10.91 -11.41
N TRP A 129 -16.59 11.58 -11.98
CA TRP A 129 -16.86 11.60 -13.43
C TRP A 129 -16.05 12.64 -14.18
N SER A 130 -15.28 13.46 -13.47
CA SER A 130 -14.50 14.53 -14.04
C SER A 130 -13.24 14.00 -14.72
N LEU A 131 -12.78 14.74 -15.74
CA LEU A 131 -11.46 14.52 -16.34
C LEU A 131 -10.35 14.71 -15.30
N TRP A 132 -10.52 15.67 -14.37
CA TRP A 132 -9.59 15.97 -13.29
C TRP A 132 -9.71 14.92 -12.19
N LYS A 133 -8.60 14.25 -11.91
CA LYS A 133 -8.51 13.11 -11.00
C LYS A 133 -8.37 13.53 -9.55
N LEU A 134 -9.05 12.78 -8.70
CA LEU A 134 -8.93 12.87 -7.25
C LEU A 134 -7.68 12.10 -6.79
N PRO A 135 -7.00 12.57 -5.74
CA PRO A 135 -5.88 11.82 -5.16
C PRO A 135 -6.39 10.50 -4.58
N GLU A 136 -5.80 9.36 -4.89
CA GLU A 136 -6.29 8.08 -4.34
C GLU A 136 -6.13 7.95 -2.81
N GLN A 137 -5.28 8.78 -2.22
CA GLN A 137 -4.92 8.77 -0.81
C GLN A 137 -4.57 10.19 -0.34
N LEU A 138 -4.97 10.53 0.88
CA LEU A 138 -4.57 11.74 1.61
C LEU A 138 -3.68 11.31 2.77
N GLU A 139 -2.59 12.02 2.97
CA GLU A 139 -1.64 11.80 4.07
C GLU A 139 -1.47 13.10 4.84
N TYR A 140 -1.64 13.04 6.16
CA TYR A 140 -1.35 14.14 7.06
C TYR A 140 -0.52 13.60 8.22
N ALA A 141 0.75 13.96 8.29
CA ALA A 141 1.66 13.49 9.34
C ALA A 141 2.24 14.66 10.14
N CYS A 142 2.32 14.48 11.45
CA CYS A 142 3.14 15.28 12.37
C CYS A 142 4.00 14.34 13.23
N GLU A 143 4.80 14.87 14.17
CA GLU A 143 5.74 14.07 14.96
C GLU A 143 5.09 12.94 15.78
N THR A 144 3.81 13.09 16.16
CA THR A 144 3.12 12.19 17.08
C THR A 144 1.88 11.49 16.48
N GLN A 145 1.46 11.91 15.28
CA GLN A 145 0.25 11.42 14.63
C GLN A 145 0.45 11.27 13.12
N ASP A 146 0.10 10.10 12.61
CA ASP A 146 0.06 9.81 11.18
C ASP A 146 -1.39 9.52 10.75
N GLU A 147 -1.91 10.29 9.79
CA GLU A 147 -3.26 10.14 9.27
C GLU A 147 -3.24 9.74 7.79
N VAL A 148 -3.91 8.62 7.47
CA VAL A 148 -4.06 8.13 6.11
C VAL A 148 -5.53 7.93 5.77
N TYR A 149 -6.01 8.65 4.75
CA TYR A 149 -7.38 8.51 4.24
C TYR A 149 -7.39 8.06 2.80
N TRP A 150 -8.05 6.94 2.52
CA TRP A 150 -8.23 6.45 1.15
C TRP A 150 -9.48 7.04 0.51
N GLU A 151 -9.41 7.34 -0.78
CA GLU A 151 -10.64 7.54 -1.56
C GLU A 151 -11.48 6.25 -1.51
N LEU A 152 -12.80 6.38 -1.46
CA LEU A 152 -13.69 5.23 -1.25
C LEU A 152 -13.49 4.09 -2.26
N GLU A 153 -13.47 4.34 -3.57
CA GLU A 153 -13.25 3.30 -4.58
C GLU A 153 -11.86 2.64 -4.41
N LYS A 154 -10.82 3.44 -4.11
CA LYS A 154 -9.49 2.92 -3.78
C LYS A 154 -9.53 1.99 -2.57
N PHE A 155 -10.20 2.41 -1.50
CA PHE A 155 -10.37 1.63 -0.28
C PHE A 155 -11.04 0.29 -0.59
N LEU A 156 -12.18 0.30 -1.29
CA LEU A 156 -12.92 -0.91 -1.65
C LEU A 156 -12.05 -1.88 -2.48
N LYS A 157 -11.29 -1.37 -3.46
CA LYS A 157 -10.37 -2.19 -4.25
C LYS A 157 -9.26 -2.83 -3.41
N LEU A 158 -8.74 -2.12 -2.41
CA LEU A 158 -7.73 -2.66 -1.50
C LEU A 158 -8.34 -3.70 -0.54
N ALA A 159 -9.54 -3.44 -0.02
CA ALA A 159 -10.27 -4.37 0.83
C ALA A 159 -10.61 -5.67 0.09
N LEU A 160 -11.08 -5.60 -1.16
CA LEU A 160 -11.32 -6.75 -2.04
C LEU A 160 -10.07 -7.57 -2.35
N LYS A 161 -8.87 -6.96 -2.26
CA LYS A 161 -7.58 -7.66 -2.38
C LYS A 161 -7.10 -8.27 -1.05
N ALA A 162 -7.93 -8.20 -0.02
CA ALA A 162 -7.61 -8.59 1.35
C ALA A 162 -6.38 -7.86 1.92
N ASN A 163 -6.22 -6.56 1.64
CA ASN A 163 -5.13 -5.79 2.24
C ASN A 163 -5.35 -5.67 3.77
N PRO A 164 -4.43 -6.18 4.62
CA PRO A 164 -4.62 -6.18 6.07
C PRO A 164 -4.81 -4.79 6.66
N ASN A 165 -4.00 -3.83 6.21
CA ASN A 165 -4.02 -2.45 6.70
C ASN A 165 -5.35 -1.75 6.47
N VAL A 166 -6.08 -2.18 5.44
CA VAL A 166 -7.40 -1.65 5.06
C VAL A 166 -8.50 -2.44 5.76
N LEU A 167 -8.44 -3.78 5.73
CA LEU A 167 -9.46 -4.62 6.36
C LEU A 167 -9.57 -4.33 7.87
N GLU A 168 -8.46 -4.24 8.59
CA GLU A 168 -8.45 -3.98 10.03
C GLU A 168 -9.22 -2.70 10.41
N THR A 169 -9.23 -1.69 9.53
CA THR A 169 -10.00 -0.45 9.76
C THR A 169 -11.50 -0.70 9.87
N LEU A 170 -12.06 -1.77 9.29
CA LEU A 170 -13.50 -2.07 9.37
C LEU A 170 -13.88 -2.85 10.65
N TRP A 171 -12.92 -3.54 11.27
CA TRP A 171 -13.11 -4.34 12.49
C TRP A 171 -12.53 -3.71 13.75
N THR A 172 -11.75 -2.63 13.65
CA THR A 172 -11.25 -1.92 14.84
C THR A 172 -12.42 -1.46 15.73
N PRO A 173 -12.32 -1.66 17.07
CA PRO A 173 -13.30 -1.13 18.01
C PRO A 173 -13.14 0.38 18.21
N ARG A 174 -12.00 0.97 17.80
CA ARG A 174 -11.65 2.37 18.04
C ARG A 174 -12.06 3.29 16.90
N VAL A 175 -13.37 3.40 16.66
CA VAL A 175 -13.91 4.31 15.65
C VAL A 175 -14.12 5.70 16.25
N LEU A 176 -13.48 6.70 15.65
CA LEU A 176 -13.55 8.10 16.08
C LEU A 176 -14.69 8.83 15.38
N TYR A 177 -14.91 8.51 14.10
CA TYR A 177 -15.96 9.10 13.29
C TYR A 177 -16.41 8.12 12.20
N ALA A 178 -17.72 8.00 12.02
CA ALA A 178 -18.33 7.27 10.91
C ALA A 178 -19.69 7.89 10.59
N ASP A 179 -19.80 8.47 9.39
CA ASP A 179 -21.07 8.95 8.86
C ASP A 179 -22.00 7.77 8.45
N PRO A 180 -23.24 8.03 8.01
CA PRO A 180 -24.14 6.97 7.58
C PRO A 180 -23.64 6.13 6.39
N VAL A 181 -22.78 6.67 5.52
CA VAL A 181 -22.19 5.92 4.41
C VAL A 181 -21.14 4.94 4.95
N ALA A 182 -20.28 5.38 5.84
CA ALA A 182 -19.26 4.57 6.49
C ALA A 182 -19.88 3.50 7.42
N GLN A 183 -20.97 3.81 8.12
CA GLN A 183 -21.71 2.82 8.92
C GLN A 183 -22.21 1.66 8.04
N ARG A 184 -22.84 1.98 6.91
CA ARG A 184 -23.30 0.97 5.94
C ARG A 184 -22.14 0.16 5.34
N LEU A 185 -21.00 0.78 5.10
CA LEU A 185 -19.79 0.05 4.66
C LEU A 185 -19.36 -1.00 5.70
N ARG A 186 -19.41 -0.63 6.99
CA ARG A 186 -19.06 -1.55 8.08
C ARG A 186 -20.07 -2.67 8.24
N GLU A 187 -21.35 -2.43 7.96
CA GLU A 187 -22.39 -3.48 7.96
C GLU A 187 -22.13 -4.55 6.90
N ILE A 188 -21.60 -4.17 5.73
CA ILE A 188 -21.26 -5.11 4.65
C ILE A 188 -19.82 -5.62 4.71
N ARG A 189 -19.07 -5.38 5.78
CA ARG A 189 -17.62 -5.68 5.84
C ARG A 189 -17.28 -7.15 5.55
N GLU A 190 -18.17 -8.08 5.90
CA GLU A 190 -17.99 -9.51 5.63
C GLU A 190 -17.93 -9.83 4.13
N ALA A 191 -18.49 -8.97 3.27
CA ALA A 191 -18.41 -9.07 1.81
C ALA A 191 -16.96 -9.09 1.29
N PHE A 192 -16.01 -8.51 2.04
CA PHE A 192 -14.60 -8.49 1.65
C PHE A 192 -13.85 -9.79 2.02
N LEU A 193 -14.42 -10.62 2.88
CA LEU A 193 -13.75 -11.83 3.37
C LEU A 193 -13.96 -13.00 2.42
N SER A 194 -12.87 -13.68 2.13
CA SER A 194 -12.84 -14.86 1.28
C SER A 194 -11.60 -15.69 1.57
N ARG A 195 -11.54 -16.87 0.97
CA ARG A 195 -10.37 -17.75 0.92
C ARG A 195 -9.13 -17.05 0.34
N HIS A 196 -9.30 -15.94 -0.38
CA HIS A 196 -8.18 -15.11 -0.86
C HIS A 196 -7.33 -14.51 0.27
N LEU A 197 -7.89 -14.33 1.46
CA LEU A 197 -7.19 -13.79 2.63
C LEU A 197 -5.90 -14.57 2.95
N TYR A 198 -5.97 -15.91 2.89
CA TYR A 198 -4.82 -16.78 3.11
C TYR A 198 -3.67 -16.45 2.15
N ARG A 199 -3.97 -16.31 0.84
CA ARG A 199 -2.97 -16.07 -0.19
C ARG A 199 -2.28 -14.72 0.01
N THR A 200 -3.05 -13.67 0.31
CA THR A 200 -2.51 -12.32 0.53
C THR A 200 -1.64 -12.27 1.78
N TYR A 201 -2.14 -12.78 2.91
CA TYR A 201 -1.44 -12.68 4.19
C TYR A 201 -0.20 -13.60 4.22
N SER A 202 -0.35 -14.88 3.88
CA SER A 202 0.77 -15.83 3.85
C SER A 202 1.83 -15.41 2.82
N GLY A 203 1.43 -15.00 1.62
CA GLY A 203 2.37 -14.53 0.58
C GLY A 203 3.19 -13.32 1.05
N TYR A 204 2.54 -12.33 1.65
CA TYR A 204 3.22 -11.16 2.22
C TYR A 204 4.18 -11.56 3.34
N VAL A 205 3.71 -12.31 4.34
CA VAL A 205 4.51 -12.72 5.50
C VAL A 205 5.74 -13.52 5.08
N LEU A 206 5.57 -14.53 4.21
CA LEU A 206 6.67 -15.35 3.70
C LEU A 206 7.70 -14.53 2.93
N SER A 207 7.25 -13.55 2.13
CA SER A 207 8.17 -12.67 1.40
C SER A 207 9.04 -11.84 2.35
N GLN A 208 8.45 -11.29 3.42
CA GLN A 208 9.15 -10.45 4.39
C GLN A 208 10.11 -11.27 5.26
N PHE A 209 9.70 -12.45 5.73
CA PHE A 209 10.60 -13.35 6.47
C PHE A 209 11.80 -13.79 5.62
N ARG A 210 11.59 -14.07 4.33
CA ARG A 210 12.69 -14.41 3.42
C ARG A 210 13.69 -13.26 3.25
N LEU A 211 13.20 -12.03 3.12
CA LEU A 211 14.06 -10.85 3.06
C LEU A 211 14.81 -10.64 4.38
N MET A 212 14.14 -10.86 5.51
CA MET A 212 14.73 -10.72 6.83
C MET A 212 15.80 -11.80 7.10
N ALA A 213 15.56 -13.04 6.69
CA ALA A 213 16.52 -14.15 6.78
C ALA A 213 17.79 -13.83 5.99
N LYS A 214 17.65 -13.31 4.76
CA LYS A 214 18.79 -12.87 3.94
C LYS A 214 19.57 -11.73 4.58
N ALA A 215 18.86 -10.76 5.17
CA ALA A 215 19.51 -9.66 5.88
C ALA A 215 20.29 -10.19 7.09
N TYR A 216 19.67 -11.04 7.91
CA TYR A 216 20.27 -11.65 9.08
C TYR A 216 21.53 -12.46 8.75
N ALA A 217 21.49 -13.30 7.71
CA ALA A 217 22.66 -14.06 7.27
C ALA A 217 23.85 -13.17 6.85
N ARG A 218 23.59 -11.94 6.40
CA ARG A 218 24.62 -10.99 5.97
C ARG A 218 25.13 -10.10 7.09
N THR A 219 24.25 -9.64 7.98
CA THR A 219 24.57 -8.59 8.96
C THR A 219 24.50 -9.04 10.41
N GLY A 220 24.01 -10.25 10.68
CA GLY A 220 23.74 -10.75 12.04
C GLY A 220 22.60 -10.00 12.75
N THR A 221 21.90 -9.11 12.06
CA THR A 221 20.85 -8.25 12.65
C THR A 221 19.54 -8.39 11.87
N TRP A 222 18.42 -8.21 12.58
CA TRP A 222 17.07 -8.32 12.01
C TRP A 222 16.13 -7.31 12.67
N LYS A 223 14.99 -7.04 12.01
CA LYS A 223 14.04 -5.99 12.42
C LYS A 223 12.96 -6.57 13.34
N SER A 224 13.20 -6.54 14.65
CA SER A 224 12.30 -7.09 15.69
C SER A 224 10.86 -6.56 15.62
N LYS A 225 10.67 -5.23 15.55
CA LYS A 225 9.35 -4.60 15.37
C LYS A 225 8.63 -5.15 14.14
N HIS A 226 9.36 -5.32 13.03
CA HIS A 226 8.76 -5.82 11.79
C HIS A 226 8.34 -7.29 11.93
N ALA A 227 9.17 -8.16 12.50
CA ALA A 227 8.79 -9.57 12.67
C ALA A 227 7.59 -9.72 13.63
N MET A 228 7.55 -8.96 14.72
CA MET A 228 6.39 -8.90 15.62
C MET A 228 5.10 -8.60 14.83
N HIS A 229 5.13 -7.59 13.95
CA HIS A 229 3.96 -7.27 13.11
C HIS A 229 3.58 -8.41 12.15
N LEU A 230 4.54 -9.15 11.61
CA LEU A 230 4.25 -10.31 10.76
C LEU A 230 3.61 -11.46 11.53
N ILE A 231 4.12 -11.76 12.73
CA ILE A 231 3.53 -12.77 13.64
C ILE A 231 2.10 -12.38 14.02
N ARG A 232 1.88 -11.11 14.39
CA ARG A 232 0.54 -10.57 14.67
C ARG A 232 -0.41 -10.77 13.48
N LEU A 233 0.04 -10.49 12.26
CA LEU A 233 -0.77 -10.68 11.05
C LEU A 233 -1.16 -12.14 10.83
N LEU A 234 -0.29 -13.10 11.18
CA LEU A 234 -0.63 -14.52 11.11
C LEU A 234 -1.73 -14.87 12.11
N TYR A 235 -1.64 -14.42 13.37
CA TYR A 235 -2.72 -14.64 14.36
C TYR A 235 -4.06 -14.08 13.87
N SER A 236 -4.07 -12.82 13.43
CA SER A 236 -5.28 -12.17 12.89
C SER A 236 -5.85 -12.91 11.67
N GLY A 237 -4.98 -13.36 10.76
CA GLY A 237 -5.39 -14.12 9.57
C GLY A 237 -5.97 -15.50 9.90
N ILE A 238 -5.36 -16.23 10.84
CA ILE A 238 -5.85 -17.53 11.33
C ILE A 238 -7.27 -17.37 11.89
N ASP A 239 -7.48 -16.37 12.76
CA ASP A 239 -8.79 -16.11 13.34
C ASP A 239 -9.81 -15.67 12.31
N ALA A 240 -9.40 -14.89 11.31
CA ALA A 240 -10.27 -14.51 10.20
C ALA A 240 -10.80 -15.71 9.42
N LEU A 241 -9.95 -16.70 9.12
CA LEU A 241 -10.39 -17.91 8.43
C LEU A 241 -11.27 -18.81 9.31
N ARG A 242 -11.05 -18.83 10.63
CA ARG A 242 -11.83 -19.64 11.58
C ARG A 242 -13.20 -19.04 11.90
N SER A 243 -13.24 -17.73 12.15
CA SER A 243 -14.43 -17.04 12.68
C SER A 243 -15.21 -16.25 11.63
N GLY A 244 -14.61 -15.93 10.49
CA GLY A 244 -15.18 -14.97 9.54
C GLY A 244 -15.10 -13.52 10.02
N GLN A 245 -14.23 -13.21 10.98
CA GLN A 245 -14.02 -11.85 11.49
C GLN A 245 -12.53 -11.53 11.62
N ILE A 246 -12.14 -10.30 11.26
CA ILE A 246 -10.76 -9.84 11.45
C ILE A 246 -10.55 -9.47 12.91
N ARG A 247 -9.74 -10.26 13.63
CA ARG A 247 -9.32 -9.92 14.99
C ARG A 247 -8.23 -8.85 14.96
N VAL A 248 -8.57 -7.64 15.41
CA VAL A 248 -7.62 -6.50 15.50
C VAL A 248 -6.88 -6.51 16.82
N ASP A 249 -7.60 -6.68 17.93
CA ASP A 249 -7.03 -6.80 19.27
C ASP A 249 -6.41 -8.20 19.44
N VAL A 250 -5.10 -8.24 19.69
CA VAL A 250 -4.31 -9.47 19.90
C VAL A 250 -3.72 -9.53 21.31
N SER A 251 -4.39 -8.92 22.28
CA SER A 251 -3.94 -8.83 23.67
C SER A 251 -3.62 -10.19 24.29
N GLU A 252 -4.29 -11.27 23.86
CA GLU A 252 -3.98 -12.66 24.28
C GLU A 252 -2.54 -13.10 23.94
N HIS A 253 -1.91 -12.46 22.94
CA HIS A 253 -0.53 -12.71 22.52
C HIS A 253 0.42 -11.56 22.92
N ARG A 254 -0.03 -10.62 23.77
CA ARG A 254 0.71 -9.39 24.08
C ARG A 254 2.12 -9.66 24.61
N GLU A 255 2.24 -10.54 25.62
CA GLU A 255 3.53 -10.83 26.26
C GLU A 255 4.57 -11.32 25.24
N GLU A 256 4.17 -12.29 24.42
CA GLU A 256 4.99 -12.84 23.35
C GLU A 256 5.38 -11.79 22.31
N LEU A 257 4.39 -11.04 21.79
CA LEU A 257 4.62 -10.04 20.75
C LEU A 257 5.55 -8.93 21.26
N LEU A 258 5.41 -8.51 22.52
CA LEU A 258 6.31 -7.52 23.13
C LEU A 258 7.70 -8.10 23.38
N ALA A 259 7.82 -9.37 23.77
CA ALA A 259 9.12 -10.04 23.90
C ALA A 259 9.87 -10.11 22.55
N ILE A 260 9.16 -10.39 21.45
CA ILE A 260 9.72 -10.31 20.09
C ILE A 260 10.17 -8.89 19.79
N LYS A 261 9.32 -7.87 20.02
CA LYS A 261 9.64 -6.46 19.75
C LYS A 261 10.88 -6.00 20.52
N ALA A 262 10.99 -6.39 21.79
CA ALA A 262 12.11 -6.08 22.68
C ALA A 262 13.40 -6.85 22.35
N GLY A 263 13.35 -7.83 21.43
CA GLY A 263 14.51 -8.64 21.06
C GLY A 263 14.90 -9.68 22.10
N LEU A 264 13.96 -10.08 22.97
CA LEU A 264 14.18 -11.12 23.98
C LEU A 264 14.19 -12.52 23.37
N LEU A 265 13.58 -12.69 22.19
CA LEU A 265 13.64 -13.93 21.41
C LEU A 265 14.74 -13.83 20.37
N THR A 266 15.42 -14.96 20.15
CA THR A 266 16.38 -15.13 19.06
C THR A 266 15.68 -15.17 17.70
N TRP A 267 16.44 -14.91 16.64
CA TRP A 267 15.95 -15.04 15.27
C TRP A 267 15.36 -16.43 14.99
N GLU A 268 16.01 -17.50 15.47
CA GLU A 268 15.58 -18.87 15.23
C GLU A 268 14.24 -19.16 15.89
N GLU A 269 14.04 -18.73 17.14
CA GLU A 269 12.75 -18.88 17.84
C GLU A 269 11.60 -18.16 17.11
N VAL A 270 11.84 -16.93 16.66
CA VAL A 270 10.83 -16.15 15.92
C VAL A 270 10.54 -16.78 14.55
N HIS A 271 11.56 -17.29 13.87
CA HIS A 271 11.42 -17.95 12.58
C HIS A 271 10.64 -19.26 12.69
N GLN A 272 10.97 -20.12 13.67
CA GLN A 272 10.23 -21.36 13.94
C GLN A 272 8.77 -21.07 14.28
N LYS A 273 8.50 -20.03 15.06
CA LYS A 273 7.15 -19.58 15.36
C LYS A 273 6.38 -19.14 14.11
N ALA A 274 7.02 -18.41 13.20
CA ALA A 274 6.40 -18.02 11.94
C ALA A 274 6.02 -19.24 11.09
N LEU A 275 6.87 -20.27 11.05
CA LEU A 275 6.59 -21.53 10.34
C LEU A 275 5.41 -22.29 10.97
N ALA A 276 5.40 -22.41 12.30
CA ALA A 276 4.31 -23.06 13.03
C ALA A 276 2.96 -22.36 12.81
N LEU A 277 2.93 -21.03 12.90
CA LEU A 277 1.72 -20.26 12.63
C LEU A 277 1.28 -20.34 11.17
N ASN A 278 2.22 -20.36 10.22
CA ASN A 278 1.88 -20.54 8.82
C ASN A 278 1.24 -21.92 8.57
N GLN A 279 1.67 -22.97 9.28
CA GLN A 279 1.02 -24.27 9.21
C GLN A 279 -0.39 -24.25 9.79
N GLN A 280 -0.60 -23.62 10.95
CA GLN A 280 -1.95 -23.43 11.50
C GLN A 280 -2.85 -22.62 10.56
N PHE A 281 -2.28 -21.65 9.83
CA PHE A 281 -3.00 -20.85 8.85
C PHE A 281 -3.42 -21.67 7.63
N GLN A 282 -2.57 -22.61 7.20
CA GLN A 282 -2.91 -23.59 6.16
C GLN A 282 -4.04 -24.52 6.59
N GLU A 283 -4.00 -25.02 7.83
CA GLU A 283 -5.07 -25.86 8.39
C GLU A 283 -6.40 -25.08 8.47
N ALA A 284 -6.36 -23.84 8.96
CA ALA A 284 -7.53 -22.96 8.98
C ALA A 284 -8.07 -22.70 7.56
N TYR A 285 -7.20 -22.55 6.57
CA TYR A 285 -7.60 -22.42 5.15
C TYR A 285 -8.27 -23.68 4.60
N GLN A 286 -7.87 -24.87 5.03
CA GLN A 286 -8.53 -26.11 4.60
C GLN A 286 -9.93 -26.26 5.21
N GLN A 287 -10.16 -25.70 6.40
CA GLN A 287 -11.40 -25.87 7.15
C GLN A 287 -12.37 -24.68 7.07
N THR A 288 -11.92 -23.54 6.52
CA THR A 288 -12.73 -22.30 6.50
C THR A 288 -14.00 -22.46 5.68
N ARG A 289 -15.07 -21.81 6.16
CA ARG A 289 -16.37 -21.69 5.47
C ARG A 289 -16.49 -20.40 4.66
N LEU A 290 -15.46 -19.57 4.62
CA LEU A 290 -15.44 -18.37 3.80
C LEU A 290 -15.57 -18.72 2.31
N PRO A 291 -16.21 -17.86 1.50
CA PRO A 291 -16.36 -18.09 0.06
C PRO A 291 -15.01 -18.06 -0.66
N GLU A 292 -14.93 -18.65 -1.86
CA GLU A 292 -13.71 -18.63 -2.69
C GLU A 292 -13.30 -17.20 -3.09
N GLN A 293 -14.28 -16.32 -3.28
CA GLN A 293 -14.10 -14.93 -3.72
C GLN A 293 -14.92 -14.00 -2.84
N PRO A 294 -14.50 -12.73 -2.67
CA PRO A 294 -15.32 -11.73 -2.00
C PRO A 294 -16.58 -11.41 -2.82
N ASP A 295 -17.59 -10.84 -2.19
CA ASP A 295 -18.83 -10.43 -2.86
C ASP A 295 -18.63 -9.09 -3.60
N TYR A 296 -18.07 -9.19 -4.81
CA TYR A 296 -17.88 -8.05 -5.70
C TYR A 296 -19.19 -7.32 -6.02
N ARG A 297 -20.33 -8.04 -6.07
CA ARG A 297 -21.62 -7.47 -6.44
C ARG A 297 -22.15 -6.59 -5.31
N GLN A 298 -22.11 -7.06 -4.07
CA GLN A 298 -22.53 -6.29 -2.91
C GLN A 298 -21.66 -5.04 -2.73
N VAL A 299 -20.34 -5.16 -2.94
CA VAL A 299 -19.40 -4.04 -2.85
C VAL A 299 -19.63 -2.99 -3.95
N ASP A 300 -19.88 -3.42 -5.19
CA ASP A 300 -20.21 -2.51 -6.30
C ASP A 300 -21.54 -1.78 -6.07
N GLN A 301 -22.58 -2.52 -5.65
CA GLN A 301 -23.87 -1.93 -5.30
C GLN A 301 -23.75 -0.89 -4.19
N PHE A 302 -22.90 -1.14 -3.20
CA PHE A 302 -22.58 -0.17 -2.15
C PHE A 302 -21.90 1.08 -2.70
N LEU A 303 -20.89 0.95 -3.58
CA LEU A 303 -20.20 2.10 -4.16
C LEU A 303 -21.16 2.98 -4.97
N ILE A 304 -22.01 2.38 -5.79
CA ILE A 304 -23.04 3.08 -6.57
C ILE A 304 -24.00 3.81 -5.62
N TRP A 305 -24.47 3.14 -4.57
CA TRP A 305 -25.35 3.73 -3.56
C TRP A 305 -24.70 4.92 -2.85
N ALA A 306 -23.43 4.79 -2.43
CA ALA A 306 -22.68 5.83 -1.74
C ALA A 306 -22.50 7.07 -2.64
N ARG A 307 -22.10 6.87 -3.90
CA ARG A 307 -21.92 7.96 -4.87
C ARG A 307 -23.23 8.68 -5.19
N ARG A 308 -24.36 7.96 -5.30
CA ARG A 308 -25.68 8.59 -5.54
C ARG A 308 -26.09 9.58 -4.45
N ARG A 309 -25.65 9.36 -3.21
CA ARG A 309 -25.91 10.29 -2.09
C ARG A 309 -25.05 11.55 -2.13
N MET A 310 -23.97 11.52 -2.90
CA MET A 310 -22.97 12.58 -2.98
C MET A 310 -23.01 13.33 -4.31
N VAL A 311 -24.07 13.18 -5.13
CA VAL A 311 -24.11 13.77 -6.48
C VAL A 311 -23.87 15.28 -6.44
N ASP A 312 -24.61 15.98 -5.58
CA ASP A 312 -24.57 17.44 -5.43
C ASP A 312 -24.24 17.93 -4.01
N ALA A 313 -23.69 17.05 -3.18
CA ALA A 313 -23.17 17.43 -1.88
C ALA A 313 -22.09 18.54 -1.99
#